data_AF-K0UVX9-F1
#
_entry.id   AF-K0UVX9-F1
#
_cell.length_a   1.000
_cell.length_b   1.000
_cell.length_c   1.000
_cell.angle_alpha   90.00
_cell.angle_beta   90.00
_cell.angle_gamma   90.00
#
_symmetry.space_group_name_H-M   'P 1'
#
loop_
_entity.id
_entity.type
_entity.pdbx_description
1 polymer ?
#
loop_
_entity_poly.entity_id
_entity_poly.type
_entity_poly.pdbx_seq_one_letter_code
_entity_poly.pdbx_strand_id
1 'polypeptide(L)'
;MLAPPTQLQSLGGFTGLFDQMRKKFGDTTGYELDIHSDIAFLDRPDPQDNRRSISYQYRGGWGEPTGSPSTVDADDRVVDLAAFDFEKTLGVLRGAPETVGVARADVKDTWLRISPSEDPSTPDAVIVEIIVNSDFGTGRVELYPDGTPLAIWPANR
;
A
#
# COMPACT_ATOMS: atom_id res chain seq x y z
N MET A 1 -12.57 13.89 -17.02
CA MET A 1 -12.23 12.78 -16.09
C MET A 1 -11.04 12.04 -16.67
N LEU A 2 -9.97 11.86 -15.91
CA LEU A 2 -8.81 11.06 -16.34
C LEU A 2 -9.20 9.58 -16.38
N ALA A 3 -8.71 8.86 -17.38
CA ALA A 3 -8.87 7.41 -17.45
C ALA A 3 -8.23 6.75 -16.22
N PRO A 4 -8.78 5.62 -15.71
CA PRO A 4 -8.16 4.91 -14.59
C PRO A 4 -6.70 4.54 -14.92
N PRO A 5 -5.73 4.84 -14.05
CA PRO A 5 -4.33 4.52 -14.31
C PRO A 5 -4.13 3.01 -14.36
N THR A 6 -3.24 2.57 -15.25
CA THR A 6 -2.73 1.18 -15.30
C THR A 6 -1.30 1.06 -14.81
N GLN A 7 -0.56 2.18 -14.68
CA GLN A 7 0.73 2.26 -14.01
C GLN A 7 0.56 2.99 -12.68
N LEU A 8 0.58 2.25 -11.58
CA LEU A 8 0.22 2.75 -10.26
C LEU A 8 1.39 3.43 -9.56
N GLN A 9 2.62 2.94 -9.73
CA GLN A 9 3.81 3.46 -9.07
C GLN A 9 4.39 4.70 -9.77
N SER A 10 3.54 5.70 -9.92
CA SER A 10 3.85 7.04 -10.45
C SER A 10 2.95 8.05 -9.74
N LEU A 11 3.28 9.34 -9.82
CA LEU A 11 2.44 10.36 -9.17
C LEU A 11 1.00 10.32 -9.70
N GLY A 12 0.84 10.27 -11.04
CA GLY A 12 -0.47 10.12 -11.67
C GLY A 12 -1.18 8.81 -11.32
N GLY A 13 -0.41 7.74 -11.10
CA GLY A 13 -0.90 6.43 -10.66
C GLY A 13 -1.50 6.46 -9.26
N PHE A 14 -0.75 6.99 -8.27
CA PHE A 14 -1.24 7.15 -6.90
C PHE A 14 -2.46 8.08 -6.85
N THR A 15 -2.37 9.27 -7.46
CA THR A 15 -3.51 10.21 -7.47
C THR A 15 -4.74 9.58 -8.11
N GLY A 16 -4.56 8.88 -9.23
CA GLY A 16 -5.66 8.23 -9.92
C GLY A 16 -6.25 7.04 -9.13
N LEU A 17 -5.43 6.23 -8.47
CA LEU A 17 -5.89 5.11 -7.65
C LEU A 17 -6.79 5.58 -6.49
N PHE A 18 -6.32 6.57 -5.74
CA PHE A 18 -7.08 7.14 -4.61
C PHE A 18 -8.30 7.94 -5.08
N ASP A 19 -8.24 8.65 -6.20
CA ASP A 19 -9.43 9.26 -6.81
C ASP A 19 -10.48 8.21 -7.18
N GLN A 20 -10.05 7.05 -7.68
CA GLN A 20 -10.95 5.95 -7.98
C GLN A 20 -11.53 5.32 -6.70
N MET A 21 -10.78 5.27 -5.59
CA MET A 21 -11.33 4.87 -4.29
C MET A 21 -12.45 5.82 -3.86
N ARG A 22 -12.20 7.13 -3.90
CA ARG A 22 -13.23 8.14 -3.54
C ARG A 22 -14.49 8.03 -4.38
N LYS A 23 -14.34 7.76 -5.69
CA LYS A 23 -15.51 7.58 -6.57
C LYS A 23 -16.32 6.32 -6.29
N LYS A 24 -15.65 5.20 -5.96
CA LYS A 24 -16.35 3.92 -5.73
C LYS A 24 -16.89 3.80 -4.31
N PHE A 25 -16.09 4.18 -3.33
CA PHE A 25 -16.35 3.93 -1.92
C PHE A 25 -16.77 5.18 -1.14
N GLY A 26 -16.52 6.38 -1.67
CA GLY A 26 -16.82 7.65 -1.00
C GLY A 26 -15.67 8.20 -0.14
N ASP A 27 -14.63 7.40 0.09
CA ASP A 27 -13.48 7.75 0.94
C ASP A 27 -12.20 7.00 0.47
N THR A 28 -11.13 7.10 1.25
CA THR A 28 -9.87 6.36 1.07
C THR A 28 -9.53 5.46 2.25
N THR A 29 -10.52 5.11 3.07
CA THR A 29 -10.25 4.37 4.31
C THR A 29 -10.16 2.86 4.10
N GLY A 30 -9.44 2.17 4.96
CA GLY A 30 -9.36 0.71 4.93
C GLY A 30 -8.41 0.18 6.00
N TYR A 31 -8.21 -1.13 5.99
CA TYR A 31 -7.26 -1.83 6.86
C TYR A 31 -5.88 -1.90 6.23
N GLU A 32 -5.79 -2.19 4.93
CA GLU A 32 -4.52 -2.31 4.21
C GLU A 32 -4.71 -2.00 2.73
N LEU A 33 -3.69 -1.41 2.11
CA LEU A 33 -3.60 -1.25 0.66
C LEU A 33 -2.21 -1.67 0.17
N ASP A 34 -2.17 -2.74 -0.62
CA ASP A 34 -0.99 -3.19 -1.34
C ASP A 34 -1.01 -2.64 -2.78
N ILE A 35 0.05 -1.95 -3.20
CA ILE A 35 0.18 -1.31 -4.52
C ILE A 35 1.41 -1.85 -5.26
N HIS A 36 1.16 -2.74 -6.22
CA HIS A 36 2.16 -3.19 -7.19
C HIS A 36 2.21 -2.23 -8.39
N SER A 37 3.01 -2.56 -9.40
CA SER A 37 3.17 -1.72 -10.59
C SER A 37 1.87 -1.48 -11.36
N ASP A 38 1.03 -2.50 -11.54
CA ASP A 38 -0.18 -2.46 -12.38
C ASP A 38 -1.48 -2.95 -11.71
N ILE A 39 -1.39 -3.37 -10.44
CA ILE A 39 -2.46 -3.97 -9.66
C ILE A 39 -2.38 -3.48 -8.20
N ALA A 40 -3.54 -3.34 -7.56
CA ALA A 40 -3.61 -3.08 -6.12
C ALA A 40 -4.66 -3.95 -5.44
N PHE A 41 -4.46 -4.19 -4.15
CA PHE A 41 -5.37 -4.95 -3.29
C PHE A 41 -5.71 -4.10 -2.07
N LEU A 42 -7.00 -3.97 -1.79
CA LEU A 42 -7.53 -3.11 -0.76
C LEU A 42 -8.43 -3.92 0.17
N ASP A 43 -8.09 -3.93 1.46
CA ASP A 43 -8.90 -4.54 2.50
C ASP A 43 -9.71 -3.48 3.23
N ARG A 44 -11.03 -3.71 3.35
CA ARG A 44 -11.98 -2.79 3.99
C ARG A 44 -12.93 -3.52 4.93
N PRO A 45 -13.57 -2.81 5.88
CA PRO A 45 -14.66 -3.38 6.65
C PRO A 45 -15.78 -3.92 5.76
N ASP A 46 -16.30 -5.09 6.10
CA ASP A 46 -17.52 -5.61 5.50
C ASP A 46 -18.72 -4.75 5.95
N PRO A 47 -19.48 -4.12 5.02
CA PRO A 47 -20.66 -3.33 5.36
C PRO A 47 -21.76 -4.14 6.09
N GLN A 48 -21.73 -5.47 5.99
CA GLN A 48 -22.71 -6.37 6.59
C GLN A 48 -22.27 -6.95 7.94
N ASP A 49 -20.96 -6.98 8.23
CA ASP A 49 -20.40 -7.52 9.47
C ASP A 49 -19.10 -6.79 9.82
N ASN A 50 -19.16 -5.87 10.78
CA ASN A 50 -18.01 -5.07 11.19
C ASN A 50 -16.85 -5.87 11.83
N ARG A 51 -17.04 -7.18 12.06
CA ARG A 51 -16.01 -8.12 12.53
C ARG A 51 -15.27 -8.78 11.37
N ARG A 52 -15.57 -8.38 10.13
CA ARG A 52 -15.00 -8.96 8.92
C ARG A 52 -14.40 -7.92 8.00
N SER A 53 -13.41 -8.36 7.24
CA SER A 53 -12.80 -7.62 6.14
C SER A 53 -13.21 -8.22 4.80
N ILE A 54 -13.34 -7.35 3.79
CA ILE A 54 -13.54 -7.70 2.40
C ILE A 54 -12.42 -7.08 1.55
N SER A 55 -11.91 -7.87 0.61
CA SER A 55 -10.83 -7.46 -0.27
C SER A 55 -11.37 -7.00 -1.63
N TYR A 56 -10.75 -5.97 -2.20
CA TYR A 56 -11.01 -5.49 -3.54
C TYR A 56 -9.74 -5.49 -4.37
N GLN A 57 -9.85 -5.89 -5.63
CA GLN A 57 -8.76 -5.80 -6.59
C GLN A 57 -8.95 -4.58 -7.49
N TYR A 58 -7.88 -3.81 -7.68
CA TYR A 58 -7.77 -2.81 -8.73
C TYR A 58 -7.02 -3.34 -9.94
N ARG A 59 -7.63 -3.26 -11.13
CA ARG A 59 -6.92 -3.51 -12.40
C ARG A 59 -7.47 -2.60 -13.49
N GLY A 60 -7.03 -1.36 -13.52
CA GLY A 60 -7.64 -0.30 -14.34
C GLY A 60 -9.02 0.16 -13.82
N GLY A 61 -9.28 -0.06 -12.53
CA GLY A 61 -10.54 0.22 -11.85
C GLY A 61 -10.77 -0.75 -10.70
N TRP A 62 -11.49 -0.32 -9.68
CA TRP A 62 -11.86 -1.15 -8.52
C TRP A 62 -13.01 -2.09 -8.87
N GLY A 63 -12.74 -3.40 -8.81
CA GLY A 63 -13.73 -4.45 -9.07
C GLY A 63 -14.74 -4.64 -7.93
N GLU A 64 -15.55 -5.69 -8.04
CA GLU A 64 -16.36 -6.18 -6.93
C GLU A 64 -15.50 -6.87 -5.87
N PRO A 65 -16.01 -7.09 -4.64
CA PRO A 65 -15.27 -7.80 -3.61
C PRO A 65 -14.78 -9.16 -4.13
N THR A 66 -13.53 -9.48 -3.82
CA THR A 66 -12.88 -10.72 -4.21
C THR A 66 -12.74 -11.65 -3.00
N GLY A 67 -12.97 -12.95 -3.19
CA GLY A 67 -12.82 -13.93 -2.12
C GLY A 67 -13.99 -13.97 -1.14
N SER A 68 -13.80 -14.68 -0.02
CA SER A 68 -14.75 -14.71 1.10
C SER A 68 -14.29 -13.73 2.19
N PRO A 69 -15.21 -13.06 2.91
CA PRO A 69 -14.83 -12.19 4.00
C PRO A 69 -13.99 -12.91 5.06
N SER A 70 -12.91 -12.27 5.50
CA SER A 70 -11.99 -12.73 6.57
C SER A 70 -12.35 -12.10 7.90
N THR A 71 -11.89 -12.68 9.01
CA THR A 71 -12.07 -12.06 10.35
C THR A 71 -11.06 -10.93 10.51
N VAL A 72 -11.46 -9.81 11.12
CA VAL A 72 -10.53 -8.74 11.49
C VAL A 72 -9.83 -9.08 12.81
N ASP A 73 -8.53 -8.80 12.88
CA ASP A 73 -7.73 -8.96 14.08
C ASP A 73 -7.89 -7.78 15.04
N ALA A 74 -7.42 -7.92 16.29
CA ALA A 74 -7.58 -6.87 17.30
C ALA A 74 -6.79 -5.59 16.98
N ASP A 75 -5.73 -5.73 16.18
CA ASP A 75 -4.87 -4.63 15.75
C ASP A 75 -5.33 -4.02 14.41
N ASP A 76 -6.33 -4.62 13.74
CA ASP A 76 -6.94 -4.09 12.53
C ASP A 76 -7.75 -2.84 12.85
N ARG A 77 -7.39 -1.74 12.21
CA ARG A 77 -8.06 -0.47 12.40
C ARG A 77 -8.20 0.29 11.09
N VAL A 78 -9.34 0.94 10.95
CA VAL A 78 -9.68 1.69 9.75
C VAL A 78 -9.01 3.06 9.82
N VAL A 79 -8.11 3.33 8.88
CA VAL A 79 -7.39 4.61 8.77
C VAL A 79 -7.56 5.18 7.35
N ASP A 80 -7.25 6.47 7.16
CA ASP A 80 -7.16 7.04 5.81
C ASP A 80 -5.87 6.57 5.13
N LEU A 81 -5.99 5.62 4.20
CA LEU A 81 -4.85 5.03 3.50
C LEU A 81 -4.20 6.00 2.50
N ALA A 82 -4.80 7.17 2.26
CA ALA A 82 -4.19 8.23 1.45
C ALA A 82 -3.40 9.25 2.29
N ALA A 83 -3.33 9.10 3.61
CA ALA A 83 -2.75 10.08 4.53
C ALA A 83 -1.21 10.02 4.60
N PHE A 84 -0.53 10.09 3.44
CA PHE A 84 0.93 10.11 3.34
C PHE A 84 1.42 10.98 2.17
N ASP A 85 2.72 11.31 2.17
CA ASP A 85 3.38 12.11 1.13
C ASP A 85 3.72 11.24 -0.09
N PHE A 86 2.94 11.38 -1.16
CA PHE A 86 3.07 10.57 -2.37
C PHE A 86 4.40 10.82 -3.09
N GLU A 87 4.84 12.08 -3.19
CA GLU A 87 6.02 12.46 -3.96
C GLU A 87 7.30 11.95 -3.29
N LYS A 88 7.41 12.13 -1.97
CA LYS A 88 8.55 11.62 -1.21
C LYS A 88 8.59 10.11 -1.17
N THR A 89 7.43 9.46 -0.98
CA THR A 89 7.33 7.99 -1.03
C THR A 89 7.80 7.44 -2.37
N LEU A 90 7.36 8.03 -3.49
CA LEU A 90 7.84 7.67 -4.83
C LEU A 90 9.33 7.99 -5.03
N GLY A 91 9.86 8.97 -4.33
CA GLY A 91 11.30 9.25 -4.23
C GLY A 91 12.05 8.06 -3.63
N VAL A 92 11.61 7.58 -2.47
CA VAL A 92 12.22 6.42 -1.80
C VAL A 92 12.04 5.15 -2.64
N LEU A 93 10.84 4.91 -3.17
CA LEU A 93 10.52 3.73 -3.99
C LEU A 93 11.53 3.53 -5.13
N ARG A 94 11.90 4.62 -5.82
CA ARG A 94 12.85 4.58 -6.94
C ARG A 94 14.27 4.15 -6.56
N GLY A 95 14.67 4.33 -5.30
CA GLY A 95 15.97 3.95 -4.75
C GLY A 95 15.91 2.79 -3.75
N ALA A 96 14.74 2.21 -3.53
CA ALA A 96 14.55 1.15 -2.54
C ALA A 96 15.41 -0.09 -2.83
N PRO A 97 15.53 -0.59 -4.08
CA PRO A 97 16.38 -1.75 -4.36
C PRO A 97 17.82 -1.57 -3.90
N GLU A 98 18.45 -0.43 -4.22
CA GLU A 98 19.81 -0.14 -3.78
C GLU A 98 19.91 0.01 -2.26
N THR A 99 18.92 0.65 -1.65
CA THR A 99 18.84 0.88 -0.20
C THR A 99 18.84 -0.44 0.57
N VAL A 100 18.15 -1.46 0.06
CA VAL A 100 18.08 -2.78 0.69
C VAL A 100 19.14 -3.76 0.18
N GLY A 101 20.09 -3.31 -0.65
CA GLY A 101 21.21 -4.11 -1.13
C GLY A 101 20.91 -5.09 -2.28
N VAL A 102 19.79 -4.89 -2.99
CA VAL A 102 19.36 -5.69 -4.14
C VAL A 102 19.77 -4.99 -5.44
N ALA A 103 20.43 -5.71 -6.35
CA ALA A 103 20.71 -5.16 -7.67
C ALA A 103 19.41 -5.08 -8.49
N ARG A 104 19.20 -4.00 -9.25
CA ARG A 104 17.97 -3.80 -10.05
C ARG A 104 17.64 -4.96 -10.98
N ALA A 105 18.66 -5.61 -11.53
CA ALA A 105 18.49 -6.76 -12.44
C ALA A 105 17.91 -8.00 -11.74
N ASP A 106 18.03 -8.08 -10.41
CA ASP A 106 17.59 -9.21 -9.60
C ASP A 106 16.21 -8.97 -8.96
N VAL A 107 15.67 -7.75 -9.07
CA VAL A 107 14.33 -7.40 -8.56
C VAL A 107 13.28 -8.17 -9.37
N LYS A 108 12.43 -8.94 -8.66
CA LYS A 108 11.26 -9.59 -9.24
C LYS A 108 10.01 -8.74 -9.13
N ASP A 109 9.87 -8.08 -7.99
CA ASP A 109 8.77 -7.19 -7.74
C ASP A 109 9.16 -6.14 -6.71
N THR A 110 8.48 -5.01 -6.77
CA THR A 110 8.52 -3.99 -5.73
C THR A 110 7.10 -3.50 -5.53
N TRP A 111 6.62 -3.51 -4.30
CA TRP A 111 5.29 -3.01 -3.98
C TRP A 111 5.32 -2.16 -2.72
N LEU A 112 4.27 -1.36 -2.56
CA LEU A 112 4.02 -0.60 -1.36
C LEU A 112 2.91 -1.26 -0.58
N ARG A 113 3.04 -1.27 0.73
CA ARG A 113 1.97 -1.59 1.67
C ARG A 113 1.68 -0.35 2.50
N ILE A 114 0.42 0.04 2.57
CA ILE A 114 -0.05 1.09 3.46
C ILE A 114 -0.96 0.46 4.49
N SER A 115 -0.58 0.58 5.76
CA SER A 115 -1.30 0.01 6.89
C SER A 115 -1.28 0.98 8.08
N PRO A 116 -2.14 0.79 9.09
CA PRO A 116 -2.13 1.60 10.30
C PRO A 116 -0.81 1.47 11.06
N SER A 117 -0.30 2.59 11.60
CA SER A 117 0.91 2.62 12.41
C SER A 117 0.76 1.87 13.74
N GLU A 118 1.59 0.89 14.07
CA GLU A 118 1.51 0.20 15.38
C GLU A 118 1.83 1.10 16.60
N ASP A 119 2.20 2.38 16.40
CA ASP A 119 2.43 3.34 17.48
C ASP A 119 1.11 3.79 18.13
N PRO A 120 0.85 3.46 19.41
CA PRO A 120 -0.38 3.82 20.10
C PRO A 120 -0.53 5.34 20.35
N SER A 121 0.54 6.12 20.19
CA SER A 121 0.49 7.59 20.29
C SER A 121 0.01 8.27 19.01
N THR A 122 0.01 7.55 17.87
CA THR A 122 -0.48 8.04 16.58
C THR A 122 -1.45 7.03 15.92
N PRO A 123 -2.60 6.75 16.55
CA PRO A 123 -3.52 5.70 16.11
C PRO A 123 -4.16 5.95 14.74
N ASP A 124 -4.21 7.20 14.28
CA ASP A 124 -4.75 7.55 12.96
C ASP A 124 -3.69 7.64 11.87
N ALA A 125 -2.39 7.52 12.22
CA ALA A 125 -1.31 7.56 11.26
C ALA A 125 -1.18 6.23 10.52
N VAL A 126 -0.76 6.32 9.25
CA VAL A 126 -0.32 5.17 8.47
C VAL A 126 1.19 4.96 8.62
N ILE A 127 1.65 3.77 8.28
CA ILE A 127 3.04 3.51 7.87
C ILE A 127 3.01 3.07 6.42
N VAL A 128 4.04 3.47 5.67
CA VAL A 128 4.24 2.99 4.30
C VAL A 128 5.45 2.07 4.29
N GLU A 129 5.24 0.82 3.89
CA GLU A 129 6.32 -0.14 3.69
C GLU A 129 6.58 -0.30 2.20
N ILE A 130 7.82 -0.10 1.78
CA ILE A 130 8.28 -0.41 0.43
C ILE A 130 9.03 -1.72 0.49
N ILE A 131 8.47 -2.75 -0.15
CA ILE A 131 9.02 -4.09 -0.14
C ILE A 131 9.65 -4.39 -1.50
N VAL A 132 10.91 -4.81 -1.49
CA VAL A 132 11.67 -5.21 -2.68
C VAL A 132 11.91 -6.70 -2.60
N ASN A 133 11.32 -7.44 -3.51
CA ASN A 133 11.48 -8.89 -3.60
C ASN A 133 12.44 -9.26 -4.73
N SER A 134 13.33 -10.22 -4.46
CA SER A 134 14.34 -10.71 -5.39
C SER A 134 14.53 -12.22 -5.24
N ASP A 135 15.25 -12.84 -6.17
CA ASP A 135 15.61 -14.27 -6.07
C ASP A 135 16.45 -14.61 -4.82
N PHE A 136 17.10 -13.59 -4.22
CA PHE A 136 18.03 -13.76 -3.10
C PHE A 136 17.42 -13.42 -1.75
N GLY A 137 16.20 -12.88 -1.74
CA GLY A 137 15.50 -12.48 -0.52
C GLY A 137 14.71 -11.19 -0.68
N THR A 138 14.07 -10.79 0.42
CA THR A 138 13.20 -9.63 0.50
C THR A 138 13.83 -8.58 1.41
N GLY A 139 13.93 -7.35 0.90
CA GLY A 139 14.27 -6.18 1.70
C GLY A 139 13.05 -5.26 1.87
N ARG A 140 13.06 -4.45 2.91
CA ARG A 140 11.96 -3.53 3.23
C ARG A 140 12.49 -2.18 3.71
N VAL A 141 11.85 -1.10 3.25
CA VAL A 141 12.03 0.26 3.80
C VAL A 141 10.70 0.71 4.37
N GLU A 142 10.64 1.00 5.66
CA GLU A 142 9.45 1.55 6.32
C GLU A 142 9.59 3.06 6.41
N LEU A 143 8.49 3.77 6.15
CA LEU A 143 8.41 5.22 6.14
C LEU A 143 7.31 5.70 7.08
N TYR A 144 7.58 6.82 7.74
CA TYR A 144 6.54 7.66 8.32
C TYR A 144 5.65 8.27 7.22
N PRO A 145 4.44 8.75 7.56
CA PRO A 145 3.53 9.40 6.62
C PRO A 145 4.16 10.55 5.81
N ASP A 146 5.13 11.25 6.37
CA ASP A 146 5.80 12.37 5.71
C ASP A 146 6.93 11.93 4.74
N GLY A 147 7.08 10.62 4.52
CA GLY A 147 8.07 10.00 3.64
C GLY A 147 9.47 9.87 4.25
N THR A 148 9.67 10.22 5.53
CA THR A 148 10.96 10.02 6.20
C THR A 148 11.16 8.55 6.58
N PRO A 149 12.38 7.99 6.44
CA PRO A 149 12.66 6.61 6.83
C PRO A 149 12.44 6.38 8.33
N LEU A 150 11.63 5.37 8.64
CA LEU A 150 11.44 4.82 9.98
C LEU A 150 12.44 3.69 10.24
N ALA A 151 12.50 2.70 9.35
CA ALA A 151 13.35 1.53 9.47
C ALA A 151 13.78 0.99 8.10
N ILE A 152 14.93 0.32 8.05
CA ILE A 152 15.44 -0.36 6.85
C ILE A 152 15.83 -1.78 7.23
N TRP A 153 15.28 -2.74 6.50
CA TRP A 153 15.58 -4.16 6.58
C TRP A 153 16.22 -4.59 5.27
N PRO A 154 17.54 -4.82 5.25
CA PRO A 154 18.23 -5.29 4.04
C PRO A 154 17.68 -6.64 3.58
N ALA A 155 17.74 -6.92 2.28
CA ALA A 155 17.54 -8.27 1.80
C ALA A 155 18.67 -9.15 2.34
N ASN A 156 18.32 -10.21 3.08
CA ASN A 156 19.30 -11.20 3.51
C ASN A 156 20.01 -11.77 2.29
N ARG A 157 21.35 -11.84 2.32
CA ARG A 157 22.18 -12.46 1.28
C ARG A 157 22.73 -13.81 1.73
#